data_AF-A0A7Z8Y3K8-F1
#
_entry.id   AF-A0A7Z8Y3K8-F1
#
_cell.length_a   1.000
_cell.length_b   1.000
_cell.length_c   1.000
_cell.angle_alpha   90.00
_cell.angle_beta   90.00
_cell.angle_gamma   90.00
#
_symmetry.space_group_name_H-M   'P 1'
#
loop_
_entity.id
_entity.type
_entity.pdbx_description
1 polymer ?
#
loop_
_entity_poly.entity_id
_entity_poly.type
_entity_poly.pdbx_seq_one_letter_code
_entity_poly.pdbx_strand_id
1 'polypeptide(L)'
;MDLNEALRLAQSVVSNPLFLTILTLVLTPLIATHFSLRAFRLQSKELLDAAITWQWDYDAGPMTEEPFLAIQNRSSVPAFLVQASLLKGVLIRTEAARYAFSYPDITDGNFPLRVTTAGVTSFPLAKSIADQAVLGAPWYSRVAGFLLRRPYLWLEVRTISGHRLVISANDMTSFQARPLWLQGRWIPVPTLEG
;
A
#
# COMPACT_ATOMS: atom_id res chain seq x y z
N MET A 1 -8.86 -44.86 34.87
CA MET A 1 -9.61 -43.66 35.27
C MET A 1 -10.84 -43.61 34.39
N ASP A 2 -12.02 -43.75 34.99
CA ASP A 2 -13.28 -43.88 34.25
C ASP A 2 -13.72 -42.50 33.73
N LEU A 3 -14.33 -42.46 32.53
CA LEU A 3 -14.69 -41.21 31.85
C LEU A 3 -15.65 -40.37 32.72
N ASN A 4 -16.54 -41.05 33.45
CA ASN A 4 -17.48 -40.44 34.39
C ASN A 4 -16.79 -39.81 35.61
N GLU A 5 -15.67 -40.36 36.04
CA GLU A 5 -14.87 -39.85 37.15
C GLU A 5 -14.13 -38.57 36.75
N ALA A 6 -13.54 -38.57 35.55
CA ALA A 6 -12.92 -37.39 34.96
C ALA A 6 -13.93 -36.24 34.77
N LEU A 7 -15.15 -36.55 34.33
CA LEU A 7 -16.20 -35.56 34.09
C LEU A 7 -16.74 -34.96 35.41
N ARG A 8 -16.87 -35.78 36.46
CA ARG A 8 -17.22 -35.30 37.81
C ARG A 8 -16.16 -34.39 38.41
N LEU A 9 -14.88 -34.75 38.26
CA LEU A 9 -13.77 -33.93 38.74
C LEU A 9 -13.67 -32.61 37.96
N ALA A 10 -13.92 -32.63 36.65
CA ALA A 10 -13.98 -31.41 35.86
C ALA A 10 -15.16 -30.52 36.29
N GLN A 11 -16.34 -31.11 36.53
CA GLN A 11 -17.51 -30.37 37.02
C GLN A 11 -17.28 -29.76 38.40
N SER A 12 -16.65 -30.48 39.34
CA SER A 12 -16.41 -29.98 40.69
C SER A 12 -15.42 -28.81 40.74
N VAL A 13 -14.43 -28.81 39.85
CA VAL A 13 -13.46 -27.71 39.70
C VAL A 13 -14.15 -26.48 39.09
N VAL A 14 -14.97 -26.67 38.05
CA VAL A 14 -15.67 -25.57 37.38
C VAL A 14 -16.80 -24.99 38.24
N SER A 15 -17.45 -25.78 39.09
CA SER A 15 -18.48 -25.29 40.02
C SER A 15 -17.94 -24.62 41.28
N ASN A 16 -16.61 -24.68 41.50
CA ASN A 16 -16.02 -24.07 42.69
C ASN A 16 -15.98 -22.53 42.53
N PRO A 17 -16.68 -21.77 43.38
CA PRO A 17 -16.74 -20.31 43.26
C PRO A 17 -15.36 -19.65 43.37
N LEU A 18 -14.43 -20.23 44.15
CA LEU A 18 -13.06 -19.72 44.25
C LEU A 18 -12.29 -19.90 42.93
N PHE A 19 -12.45 -21.04 42.26
CA PHE A 19 -11.83 -21.29 40.97
C PHE A 19 -12.35 -20.31 39.90
N LEU A 20 -13.67 -20.12 39.82
CA LEU A 20 -14.28 -19.15 38.92
C LEU A 20 -13.83 -17.71 39.23
N THR A 21 -13.66 -17.36 40.50
CA THR A 21 -13.19 -16.04 40.92
C THR A 21 -11.74 -15.81 40.53
N ILE A 22 -10.84 -16.78 40.79
CA ILE A 22 -9.43 -16.69 40.39
C ILE A 22 -9.31 -16.65 38.86
N LEU A 23 -10.07 -17.49 38.15
CA LEU A 23 -10.09 -17.55 36.70
C LEU A 23 -10.51 -16.21 36.09
N THR A 24 -11.58 -15.60 36.60
CA THR A 24 -12.03 -14.27 36.16
C THR A 24 -11.03 -13.18 36.55
N LEU A 25 -10.43 -13.23 37.75
CA LEU A 25 -9.42 -12.26 38.18
C LEU A 25 -8.17 -12.27 37.29
N VAL A 26 -7.81 -13.42 36.70
CA VAL A 26 -6.63 -13.58 35.83
C VAL A 26 -6.98 -13.33 34.36
N LEU A 27 -8.09 -13.90 33.85
CA LEU A 27 -8.44 -13.78 32.43
C LEU A 27 -8.90 -12.38 32.06
N THR A 28 -9.63 -11.68 32.94
CA THR A 28 -10.16 -10.34 32.64
C THR A 28 -9.06 -9.32 32.35
N PRO A 29 -7.99 -9.17 33.17
CA PRO A 29 -6.91 -8.25 32.85
C PRO A 29 -6.13 -8.69 31.61
N LEU A 30 -5.90 -9.99 31.38
CA LEU A 30 -5.20 -10.45 30.18
C LEU A 30 -5.97 -10.11 28.89
N ILE A 31 -7.27 -10.35 28.89
CA ILE A 31 -8.16 -10.02 27.77
C ILE A 31 -8.19 -8.50 27.59
N ALA A 32 -8.36 -7.74 28.67
CA ALA A 32 -8.37 -6.28 28.63
C ALA A 32 -7.05 -5.70 28.10
N THR A 33 -5.90 -6.22 28.54
CA THR A 33 -4.57 -5.83 28.05
C THR A 33 -4.40 -6.17 26.58
N HIS A 34 -4.86 -7.34 26.13
CA HIS A 34 -4.79 -7.72 24.72
C HIS A 34 -5.61 -6.75 23.84
N PHE A 35 -6.85 -6.45 24.25
CA PHE A 35 -7.71 -5.53 23.52
C PHE A 35 -7.21 -4.10 23.56
N SER A 36 -6.68 -3.62 24.69
CA SER A 36 -6.13 -2.27 24.81
C SER A 36 -4.87 -2.10 23.96
N LEU A 37 -3.96 -3.09 23.96
CA LEU A 37 -2.78 -3.08 23.09
C LEU A 37 -3.17 -3.07 21.61
N ARG A 38 -4.19 -3.86 21.24
CA ARG A 38 -4.69 -3.90 19.85
C ARG A 38 -5.36 -2.59 19.46
N ALA A 39 -6.18 -2.01 20.33
CA ALA A 39 -6.83 -0.72 20.11
C ALA A 39 -5.79 0.40 19.99
N PHE A 40 -4.79 0.43 20.89
CA PHE A 40 -3.67 1.38 20.82
C PHE A 40 -2.92 1.26 19.49
N ARG A 41 -2.59 0.04 19.06
CA ARG A 41 -1.94 -0.22 17.76
C ARG A 41 -2.80 0.16 16.55
N LEU A 42 -4.12 0.23 16.68
CA LEU A 42 -5.01 0.67 15.61
C LEU A 42 -5.17 2.19 15.61
N GLN A 43 -5.23 2.82 16.78
CA GLN A 43 -5.29 4.27 16.93
C GLN A 43 -3.96 4.96 16.56
N SER A 44 -2.84 4.29 16.78
CA SER A 44 -1.51 4.81 16.44
C SER A 44 -1.14 4.67 14.96
N LYS A 45 -2.01 4.10 14.12
CA LYS A 45 -1.73 3.98 12.68
C LYS A 45 -1.97 5.30 12.01
N GLU A 46 -0.97 5.76 11.26
CA GLU A 46 -1.14 6.88 10.35
C GLU A 46 -2.25 6.55 9.34
N LEU A 47 -3.28 7.40 9.31
CA LEU A 47 -4.41 7.25 8.40
C LEU A 47 -4.04 7.88 7.05
N LEU A 48 -3.20 7.18 6.30
CA LEU A 48 -2.74 7.59 4.98
C LEU A 48 -3.45 6.77 3.90
N ASP A 49 -4.08 7.46 2.96
CA ASP A 49 -4.60 6.92 1.73
C ASP A 49 -3.76 7.46 0.57
N ALA A 50 -3.53 6.66 -0.48
CA ALA A 50 -2.78 7.16 -1.64
C ALA A 50 -3.32 6.64 -2.96
N ALA A 51 -3.19 7.46 -3.99
CA ALA A 51 -3.60 7.16 -5.36
C ALA A 51 -2.62 7.79 -6.35
N ILE A 52 -2.54 7.22 -7.54
CA ILE A 52 -1.82 7.83 -8.66
C ILE A 52 -2.81 8.68 -9.43
N THR A 53 -2.45 9.95 -9.59
CA THR A 53 -3.23 10.95 -10.33
C THR A 53 -2.41 11.46 -11.50
N TRP A 54 -3.07 12.05 -12.48
CA TRP A 54 -2.42 12.63 -13.65
C TRP A 54 -2.74 14.11 -13.75
N GLN A 55 -1.75 14.90 -14.13
CA GLN A 55 -1.93 16.31 -14.43
C GLN A 55 -1.27 16.61 -15.78
N TRP A 56 -1.91 17.50 -16.52
CA TRP A 56 -1.34 18.08 -17.72
C TRP A 56 -0.37 19.18 -17.29
N ASP A 57 0.89 19.07 -17.71
CA ASP A 57 1.82 20.17 -17.59
C ASP A 57 1.53 21.18 -18.73
N TYR A 58 1.18 22.40 -18.35
CA TYR A 58 0.90 23.49 -19.29
C TYR A 58 2.17 24.24 -19.72
N ASP A 59 3.27 24.12 -18.95
CA ASP A 59 4.45 24.96 -19.11
C ASP A 59 5.59 24.26 -19.90
N ALA A 60 5.55 22.94 -20.07
CA ALA A 60 6.65 22.14 -20.64
C ALA A 60 6.58 21.79 -22.15
N GLY A 61 5.67 22.39 -22.93
CA GLY A 61 5.55 22.15 -24.38
C GLY A 61 4.31 21.33 -24.76
N PRO A 62 4.34 20.48 -25.81
CA PRO A 62 3.14 19.78 -26.28
C PRO A 62 2.55 18.92 -25.16
N MET A 63 1.43 19.37 -24.57
CA MET A 63 0.64 18.76 -23.49
C MET A 63 1.23 17.45 -22.95
N THR A 64 2.26 17.55 -22.12
CA THR A 64 2.92 16.38 -21.54
C THR A 64 2.16 15.95 -20.29
N GLU A 65 1.59 14.74 -20.34
CA GLU A 65 0.96 14.11 -19.18
C GLU A 65 2.02 13.63 -18.18
N GLU A 66 1.91 14.11 -16.93
CA GLU A 66 2.78 13.70 -15.83
C GLU A 66 2.01 12.99 -14.71
N PRO A 67 2.52 11.85 -14.20
CA PRO A 67 1.92 11.14 -13.08
C PRO A 67 2.40 11.72 -11.74
N PHE A 68 1.48 11.79 -10.79
CA PHE A 68 1.73 12.21 -9.42
C PHE A 68 1.20 11.16 -8.44
N LEU A 69 1.89 10.98 -7.33
CA LEU A 69 1.35 10.30 -6.16
C LEU A 69 0.61 11.32 -5.30
N ALA A 70 -0.71 11.21 -5.24
CA ALA A 70 -1.52 11.94 -4.26
C ALA A 70 -1.60 11.11 -2.98
N ILE A 71 -1.09 11.64 -1.86
CA ILE A 71 -1.26 11.05 -0.54
C ILE A 71 -2.20 11.93 0.27
N GLN A 72 -3.32 11.37 0.70
CA GLN A 72 -4.23 11.99 1.64
C GLN A 72 -3.87 11.55 3.06
N ASN A 73 -3.55 12.52 3.91
CA ASN A 73 -3.37 12.29 5.33
C ASN A 73 -4.63 12.71 6.07
N ARG A 74 -5.34 11.74 6.62
CA ARG A 74 -6.58 11.95 7.38
C ARG A 74 -6.34 12.13 8.88
N SER A 75 -5.09 12.04 9.32
CA SER A 75 -4.72 12.25 10.72
C SER A 75 -4.54 13.73 11.06
N SER A 76 -4.60 14.04 12.35
CA SER A 76 -4.37 15.38 12.90
C SER A 76 -2.88 15.73 13.06
N VAL A 77 -1.98 14.82 12.71
CA VAL A 77 -0.51 14.97 12.86
C VAL A 77 0.15 14.80 11.49
N PRO A 78 1.18 15.59 11.14
CA PRO A 78 1.86 15.43 9.86
C PRO A 78 2.55 14.07 9.80
N ALA A 79 2.47 13.41 8.64
CA ALA A 79 3.24 12.21 8.37
C ALA A 79 4.51 12.57 7.61
N PHE A 80 5.56 11.78 7.77
CA PHE A 80 6.84 11.99 7.12
C PHE A 80 7.20 10.74 6.34
N LEU A 81 7.29 10.86 5.01
CA LEU A 81 7.76 9.79 4.14
C LEU A 81 9.28 9.70 4.27
N VAL A 82 9.80 8.49 4.37
CA VAL A 82 11.25 8.23 4.43
C VAL A 82 11.74 7.47 3.19
N GLN A 83 10.82 6.87 2.43
CA GLN A 83 11.14 6.09 1.26
C GLN A 83 9.93 6.04 0.33
N ALA A 84 10.18 6.15 -0.98
CA ALA A 84 9.23 5.83 -2.04
C ALA A 84 9.96 5.03 -3.12
N SER A 85 9.59 3.76 -3.28
CA SER A 85 10.26 2.82 -4.17
C SER A 85 9.27 2.19 -5.14
N LEU A 86 9.73 1.97 -6.36
CA LEU A 86 8.98 1.27 -7.39
C LEU A 86 9.33 -0.21 -7.31
N LEU A 87 8.31 -1.07 -7.25
CA LEU A 87 8.45 -2.51 -7.30
C LEU A 87 7.85 -3.05 -8.60
N LYS A 88 8.39 -4.17 -9.08
CA LYS A 88 7.91 -4.91 -10.24
C LYS A 88 7.66 -6.37 -9.89
N GLY A 89 6.68 -6.98 -10.55
CA GLY A 89 6.34 -8.39 -10.44
C GLY A 89 4.89 -8.64 -10.01
N VAL A 90 4.36 -9.76 -10.48
CA VAL A 90 2.96 -10.16 -10.24
C VAL A 90 2.82 -10.92 -8.92
N LEU A 91 3.64 -11.97 -8.74
CA LEU A 91 3.62 -12.84 -7.55
C LEU A 91 4.66 -12.41 -6.52
N ILE A 92 5.91 -12.30 -6.97
CA ILE A 92 7.04 -11.84 -6.16
C ILE A 92 7.35 -10.42 -6.60
N ARG A 93 7.21 -9.48 -5.67
CA ARG A 93 7.52 -8.08 -5.90
C ARG A 93 9.01 -7.86 -5.63
N THR A 94 9.76 -7.52 -6.67
CA THR A 94 11.17 -7.17 -6.61
C THR A 94 11.33 -5.66 -6.79
N GLU A 95 12.36 -5.07 -6.19
CA GLU A 95 12.65 -3.65 -6.38
C GLU A 95 13.00 -3.37 -7.85
N ALA A 96 12.28 -2.43 -8.46
CA ALA A 96 12.56 -1.92 -9.79
C ALA A 96 13.42 -0.65 -9.72
N ALA A 97 13.08 0.24 -8.77
CA ALA A 97 13.85 1.43 -8.46
C ALA A 97 13.67 1.81 -7.00
N ARG A 98 14.76 2.23 -6.36
CA ARG A 98 14.76 2.66 -4.95
C ARG A 98 14.03 3.98 -4.75
N TYR A 99 14.04 4.82 -5.77
CA TYR A 99 13.44 6.15 -5.79
C TYR A 99 12.38 6.24 -6.88
N ALA A 100 11.15 6.56 -6.50
CA ALA A 100 10.01 6.64 -7.41
C ALA A 100 9.62 8.08 -7.80
N PHE A 101 10.11 9.09 -7.09
CA PHE A 101 9.78 10.48 -7.37
C PHE A 101 10.68 11.10 -8.45
N SER A 102 10.24 12.20 -9.05
CA SER A 102 11.00 12.95 -10.05
C SER A 102 10.92 14.43 -9.74
N TYR A 103 12.03 15.02 -9.29
CA TYR A 103 12.11 16.44 -9.00
C TYR A 103 13.03 17.13 -10.01
N PRO A 104 12.67 18.33 -10.50
CA PRO A 104 13.58 19.14 -11.32
C PRO A 104 14.86 19.47 -10.55
N ASP A 105 14.69 19.84 -9.27
CA ASP A 105 15.78 20.20 -8.37
C ASP A 105 16.10 19.06 -7.40
N ILE A 106 17.40 18.74 -7.28
CA ILE A 106 17.90 17.66 -6.41
C ILE A 106 17.57 17.93 -4.93
N THR A 107 17.47 19.20 -4.54
CA THR A 107 17.17 19.63 -3.17
C THR A 107 15.75 19.27 -2.72
N ASP A 108 14.80 19.19 -3.66
CA ASP A 108 13.39 18.92 -3.38
C ASP A 108 13.13 17.43 -3.14
N GLY A 109 14.07 16.58 -3.55
CA GLY A 109 14.00 15.13 -3.39
C GLY A 109 14.54 14.61 -2.06
N ASN A 110 14.92 15.48 -1.12
CA ASN A 110 15.51 15.08 0.14
C ASN A 110 14.45 14.53 1.11
N PHE A 111 14.59 13.24 1.46
CA PHE A 111 13.82 12.65 2.54
C PHE A 111 14.30 13.17 3.91
N PRO A 112 13.42 13.33 4.91
CA PRO A 112 12.01 12.95 4.87
C PRO A 112 11.09 14.00 4.21
N LEU A 113 10.12 13.53 3.43
CA LEU A 113 9.11 14.37 2.78
C LEU A 113 7.87 14.49 3.67
N ARG A 114 7.39 15.72 3.89
CA ARG A 114 6.23 15.99 4.75
C ARG A 114 4.92 15.83 3.99
N VAL A 115 3.98 15.10 4.58
CA VAL A 115 2.56 15.05 4.17
C VAL A 115 1.76 15.91 5.13
N THR A 116 1.06 16.91 4.60
CA THR A 116 0.28 17.87 5.40
C THR A 116 -0.87 17.19 6.15
N THR A 117 -1.27 17.75 7.29
CA THR A 117 -2.39 17.23 8.09
C THR A 117 -3.74 17.52 7.44
N ALA A 118 -4.68 16.58 7.54
CA ALA A 118 -6.05 16.74 7.03
C ALA A 118 -6.10 17.24 5.57
N GLY A 119 -5.14 16.82 4.74
CA GLY A 119 -4.91 17.36 3.41
C GLY A 119 -4.39 16.32 2.43
N VAL A 120 -4.23 16.75 1.17
CA VAL A 120 -3.63 15.98 0.09
C VAL A 120 -2.30 16.61 -0.26
N THR A 121 -1.24 15.81 -0.29
CA THR A 121 0.08 16.22 -0.80
C THR A 121 0.36 15.41 -2.06
N SER A 122 0.75 16.09 -3.14
CA SER A 122 1.14 15.46 -4.40
C SER A 122 2.66 15.39 -4.52
N PHE A 123 3.15 14.27 -5.03
CA PHE A 123 4.57 14.05 -5.30
C PHE A 123 4.74 13.62 -6.76
N PRO A 124 5.54 14.32 -7.58
CA PRO A 124 5.78 13.95 -8.97
C PRO A 124 6.47 12.59 -9.05
N LEU A 125 6.01 11.72 -9.96
CA LEU A 125 6.53 10.37 -10.14
C LEU A 125 7.43 10.27 -11.38
N ALA A 126 8.50 9.47 -11.29
CA ALA A 126 9.45 9.25 -12.37
C ALA A 126 8.90 8.33 -13.48
N LYS A 127 8.01 8.88 -14.32
CA LYS A 127 7.33 8.18 -15.42
C LYS A 127 8.26 7.32 -16.28
N SER A 128 9.41 7.86 -16.66
CA SER A 128 10.41 7.17 -17.50
C SER A 128 10.88 5.83 -16.90
N ILE A 129 11.04 5.77 -15.58
CA ILE A 129 11.43 4.55 -14.86
C ILE A 129 10.30 3.51 -14.89
N ALA A 130 9.05 3.94 -14.71
CA ALA A 130 7.89 3.04 -14.81
C ALA A 130 7.74 2.49 -16.23
N ASP A 131 7.81 3.34 -17.24
CA ASP A 131 7.69 2.93 -18.64
C ASP A 131 8.78 1.91 -19.01
N GLN A 132 10.04 2.16 -18.62
CA GLN A 132 11.14 1.20 -18.82
C GLN A 132 10.89 -0.13 -18.11
N ALA A 133 10.40 -0.10 -16.87
CA ALA A 133 10.12 -1.30 -16.09
C ALA A 133 9.01 -2.15 -16.73
N VAL A 134 7.97 -1.53 -17.29
CA VAL A 134 6.89 -2.22 -18.01
C VAL A 134 7.35 -2.77 -19.35
N LEU A 135 8.15 -2.03 -20.11
CA LEU A 135 8.69 -2.50 -21.38
C LEU A 135 9.56 -3.76 -21.18
N GLY A 136 10.35 -3.78 -20.10
CA GLY A 136 11.14 -4.93 -19.67
C GLY A 136 10.34 -6.08 -19.05
N ALA A 137 9.00 -6.02 -19.02
CA ALA A 137 8.19 -7.08 -18.41
C ALA A 137 8.31 -8.39 -19.19
N PRO A 138 8.62 -9.52 -18.53
CA PRO A 138 8.72 -10.81 -19.18
C PRO A 138 7.34 -11.30 -19.65
N TRP A 139 7.31 -12.14 -20.68
CA TRP A 139 6.08 -12.56 -21.36
C TRP A 139 5.03 -13.14 -20.40
N TYR A 140 5.44 -13.92 -19.39
CA TYR A 140 4.53 -14.52 -18.42
C TYR A 140 3.84 -13.47 -17.52
N SER A 141 4.52 -12.39 -17.18
CA SER A 141 3.93 -11.27 -16.44
C SER A 141 2.91 -10.52 -17.30
N ARG A 142 3.17 -10.41 -18.61
CA ARG A 142 2.23 -9.81 -19.56
C ARG A 142 0.94 -10.63 -19.66
N VAL A 143 1.09 -11.95 -19.77
CA VAL A 143 -0.05 -12.90 -19.78
C VAL A 143 -0.83 -12.82 -18.48
N ALA A 144 -0.16 -12.80 -17.33
CA ALA A 144 -0.83 -12.67 -16.03
C ALA A 144 -1.54 -11.32 -15.86
N GLY A 145 -0.93 -10.23 -16.33
CA GLY A 145 -1.56 -8.91 -16.38
C GLY A 145 -2.82 -8.90 -17.24
N PHE A 146 -2.76 -9.55 -18.41
CA PHE A 146 -3.90 -9.65 -19.32
C PHE A 146 -5.03 -10.55 -18.79
N LEU A 147 -4.73 -11.81 -18.46
CA LEU A 147 -5.74 -12.82 -18.10
C LEU A 147 -6.28 -12.60 -16.68
N LEU A 148 -5.40 -12.31 -15.73
CA LEU A 148 -5.75 -12.25 -14.31
C LEU A 148 -5.95 -10.82 -13.81
N ARG A 149 -5.79 -9.81 -14.69
CA ARG A 149 -5.85 -8.37 -14.35
C ARG A 149 -4.97 -8.02 -13.15
N ARG A 150 -3.83 -8.72 -13.02
CA ARG A 150 -2.91 -8.51 -11.90
C ARG A 150 -1.97 -7.35 -12.21
N PRO A 151 -1.78 -6.41 -11.26
CA PRO A 151 -0.81 -5.35 -11.45
C PRO A 151 0.61 -5.90 -11.47
N TYR A 152 1.43 -5.34 -12.35
CA TYR A 152 2.83 -5.71 -12.52
C TYR A 152 3.76 -4.68 -11.86
N LEU A 153 3.39 -3.40 -11.91
CA LEU A 153 4.07 -2.35 -11.17
C LEU A 153 3.34 -2.03 -9.88
N TRP A 154 4.12 -1.75 -8.85
CA TRP A 154 3.65 -1.33 -7.54
C TRP A 154 4.49 -0.15 -7.04
N LEU A 155 3.87 0.74 -6.29
CA LEU A 155 4.55 1.82 -5.61
C LEU A 155 4.49 1.54 -4.11
N GLU A 156 5.65 1.47 -3.49
CA GLU A 156 5.80 1.33 -2.04
C GLU A 156 6.23 2.65 -1.43
N VAL A 157 5.48 3.10 -0.43
CA VAL A 157 5.78 4.29 0.37
C VAL A 157 5.93 3.87 1.82
N ARG A 158 7.00 4.32 2.47
CA ARG A 158 7.22 4.12 3.89
C ARG A 158 7.28 5.43 4.63
N THR A 159 6.71 5.46 5.81
CA THR A 159 6.78 6.61 6.70
C THR A 159 7.71 6.37 7.88
N ILE A 160 8.07 7.44 8.58
CA ILE A 160 8.98 7.41 9.73
C ILE A 160 8.43 6.57 10.89
N SER A 161 7.11 6.48 11.03
CA SER A 161 6.46 5.63 12.05
C SER A 161 6.44 4.15 11.69
N GLY A 162 6.98 3.80 10.51
CA GLY A 162 7.00 2.42 10.00
C GLY A 162 5.72 2.01 9.28
N HIS A 163 4.80 2.95 8.99
CA HIS A 163 3.66 2.64 8.13
C HIS A 163 4.15 2.37 6.71
N ARG A 164 3.64 1.30 6.09
CA ARG A 164 4.00 0.86 4.75
C ARG A 164 2.75 0.81 3.89
N LEU A 165 2.68 1.69 2.90
CA LEU A 165 1.60 1.75 1.93
C LEU A 165 2.10 1.20 0.59
N VAL A 166 1.36 0.25 0.01
CA VAL A 166 1.70 -0.35 -1.28
C VAL A 166 0.49 -0.29 -2.19
N ILE A 167 0.59 0.46 -3.28
CA ILE A 167 -0.49 0.65 -4.26
C ILE A 167 -0.07 0.15 -5.64
N SER A 168 -1.07 -0.16 -6.48
CA SER A 168 -0.83 -0.47 -7.89
C SER A 168 -0.21 0.75 -8.58
N ALA A 169 0.86 0.54 -9.35
CA ALA A 169 1.54 1.58 -10.11
C ALA A 169 1.51 1.36 -11.63
N ASN A 170 0.66 0.46 -12.11
CA ASN A 170 0.40 0.35 -13.55
C ASN A 170 -0.09 1.68 -14.14
N ASP A 171 -0.85 2.44 -13.35
CA ASP A 171 -1.40 3.73 -13.74
C ASP A 171 -0.37 4.85 -13.81
N MET A 172 0.89 4.59 -13.49
CA MET A 172 2.01 5.53 -13.68
C MET A 172 2.47 5.62 -15.14
N THR A 173 2.11 4.64 -15.97
CA THR A 173 2.43 4.63 -17.41
C THR A 173 1.46 5.51 -18.20
N SER A 174 1.97 6.28 -19.17
CA SER A 174 1.14 7.22 -19.97
C SER A 174 -0.06 6.51 -20.57
N PHE A 175 -1.24 7.16 -20.53
CA PHE A 175 -2.45 6.57 -21.10
C PHE A 175 -2.29 6.24 -22.59
N GLN A 176 -1.62 7.11 -23.33
CA GLN A 176 -1.40 6.98 -24.79
C GLN A 176 -0.39 5.87 -25.12
N ALA A 177 0.69 5.76 -24.33
CA ALA A 177 1.76 4.79 -24.56
C ALA A 177 1.61 3.48 -23.77
N ARG A 178 0.52 3.33 -22.99
CA ARG A 178 0.33 2.18 -22.10
C ARG A 178 0.20 0.89 -22.92
N PRO A 179 1.05 -0.12 -22.68
CA PRO A 179 0.96 -1.39 -23.37
C PRO A 179 -0.43 -2.04 -23.23
N LEU A 180 -0.96 -2.56 -24.33
CA LEU A 180 -2.32 -3.10 -24.42
C LEU A 180 -2.60 -4.18 -23.35
N TRP A 181 -1.61 -5.01 -23.04
CA TRP A 181 -1.76 -6.07 -22.03
C TRP A 181 -2.01 -5.54 -20.62
N LEU A 182 -1.52 -4.33 -20.28
CA LEU A 182 -1.86 -3.65 -19.02
C LEU A 182 -3.29 -3.12 -19.03
N GLN A 183 -3.82 -2.79 -20.20
CA GLN A 183 -5.20 -2.37 -20.39
C GLN A 183 -6.18 -3.57 -20.49
N GLY A 184 -5.67 -4.81 -20.41
CA GLY A 184 -6.47 -6.02 -20.64
C GLY A 184 -6.94 -6.15 -22.10
N ARG A 185 -6.16 -5.65 -23.06
CA ARG A 185 -6.45 -5.68 -24.50
C ARG A 185 -5.29 -6.31 -25.29
N TRP A 186 -5.57 -6.86 -26.47
CA TRP A 186 -4.55 -7.33 -27.43
C TRP A 186 -4.59 -6.56 -28.76
N ILE A 187 -5.75 -6.01 -29.09
CA ILE A 187 -5.97 -5.27 -30.33
C ILE A 187 -5.97 -3.78 -29.96
N PRO A 188 -5.18 -2.93 -30.65
CA PRO A 188 -5.25 -1.50 -30.44
C PRO A 188 -6.64 -0.99 -30.82
N VAL A 189 -7.17 -0.04 -30.05
CA VAL A 189 -8.39 0.66 -30.46
C VAL A 189 -7.99 1.61 -31.58
N PRO A 190 -8.69 1.62 -32.74
CA PRO A 190 -8.45 2.63 -33.75
C PRO A 190 -8.61 4.01 -33.08
N THR A 191 -7.53 4.79 -33.08
CA THR A 191 -7.58 6.17 -32.61
C THR A 191 -8.51 6.95 -33.53
N LEU A 192 -9.44 7.72 -32.96
CA LEU A 192 -10.31 8.65 -33.70
C LEU A 192 -9.51 9.88 -34.15
N GLU A 193 -8.35 9.66 -34.75
CA GLU A 193 -7.54 10.70 -35.37
C GLU A 193 -7.72 10.53 -36.88
N GLY A 194 -8.63 11.36 -37.41
CA GLY A 194 -8.70 11.73 -38.82
C GLY A 194 -8.02 13.07 -39.03
#